data_AF-A0A4P9YMR7-F1
#
_entry.id   AF-A0A4P9YMR7-F1
#
_cell.length_a   1.000
_cell.length_b   1.000
_cell.length_c   1.000
_cell.angle_alpha   90.00
_cell.angle_beta   90.00
_cell.angle_gamma   90.00
#
_symmetry.space_group_name_H-M   'P 1'
#
loop_
_entity.id
_entity.type
_entity.pdbx_description
1 polymer ?
#
loop_
_entity_poly.entity_id
_entity_poly.type
_entity_poly.pdbx_seq_one_letter_code
_entity_poly.pdbx_strand_id
1 'polypeptide(L)'
;MTVLQQHISFFDRNKDGIIYPWETWEGFRVMGFNLLMSLIGTFLIHLTMAIPSWDSIFYFDPFMGVLVKNIHSCKHGSDSEVYDTEGRFVPQKFEEIFSKYAKSDPEYLTLGELFCFTEGNRNSCCQARMMKKVGLKKKIYAVNSMAHYFKRWKNCLIKKIN
;
A
#
# COMPACT_ATOMS: atom_id res chain seq x y z
N MET A 1 10.68 -13.38 11.50
CA MET A 1 9.99 -12.25 10.87
C MET A 1 9.65 -12.67 9.44
N THR A 2 8.39 -12.54 9.01
CA THR A 2 7.96 -12.84 7.63
C THR A 2 8.39 -11.72 6.68
N VAL A 3 8.29 -11.93 5.36
CA VAL A 3 8.65 -10.88 4.37
C VAL A 3 7.70 -9.70 4.49
N LEU A 4 6.41 -9.95 4.77
CA LEU A 4 5.43 -8.91 5.05
C LEU A 4 5.80 -8.10 6.32
N GLN A 5 6.19 -8.77 7.40
CA GLN A 5 6.63 -8.07 8.61
C GLN A 5 7.92 -7.25 8.38
N GLN A 6 8.87 -7.78 7.59
CA GLN A 6 10.07 -7.03 7.20
C GLN A 6 9.74 -5.81 6.34
N HIS A 7 8.74 -5.94 5.46
CA HIS A 7 8.26 -4.84 4.65
C HIS A 7 7.71 -3.70 5.53
N ILE A 8 6.92 -4.08 6.54
CA ILE A 8 6.24 -3.13 7.42
C ILE A 8 7.17 -2.55 8.48
N SER A 9 8.20 -3.29 8.90
CA SER A 9 9.20 -2.77 9.85
C SER A 9 9.99 -1.58 9.32
N PHE A 10 9.83 -1.21 8.05
CA PHE A 10 10.26 0.11 7.55
C PHE A 10 9.66 1.26 8.36
N PHE A 11 8.40 1.14 8.77
CA PHE A 11 7.68 2.17 9.52
C PHE A 11 7.91 2.08 11.03
N ASP A 12 8.35 0.93 11.54
CA ASP A 12 8.72 0.74 12.96
C ASP A 12 10.14 1.31 13.19
N ARG A 13 10.21 2.58 13.58
CA ARG A 13 11.48 3.33 13.61
C ARG A 13 12.25 3.09 14.89
N ASN A 14 11.54 2.93 16.01
CA ASN A 14 12.12 2.62 17.31
C ASN A 14 12.36 1.11 17.51
N LYS A 15 11.81 0.25 16.64
CA LYS A 15 11.97 -1.21 16.61
C LYS A 15 11.35 -1.92 17.82
N ASP A 16 10.27 -1.37 18.35
CA ASP A 16 9.53 -2.00 19.45
C ASP A 16 8.43 -2.98 18.97
N GLY A 17 8.20 -3.06 17.66
CA GLY A 17 7.19 -3.93 17.05
C GLY A 17 5.78 -3.33 17.02
N ILE A 18 5.62 -2.06 17.41
CA ILE A 18 4.36 -1.30 17.40
C ILE A 18 4.58 -0.04 16.57
N ILE A 19 3.81 0.09 15.50
CA ILE A 19 3.88 1.30 14.66
C ILE A 19 2.84 2.27 15.15
N TYR A 20 3.27 3.49 15.47
CA TYR A 20 2.38 4.58 15.84
C TYR A 20 2.15 5.59 14.70
N PRO A 21 1.07 6.41 14.77
CA PRO A 21 0.73 7.37 13.71
C PRO A 21 1.88 8.31 13.32
N TRP A 22 2.68 8.75 14.30
CA TRP A 22 3.83 9.63 14.04
C TRP A 22 4.94 8.93 13.26
N GLU A 23 5.16 7.63 13.45
CA GLU A 23 6.17 6.89 12.70
C GLU A 23 5.70 6.61 11.27
N THR A 24 4.42 6.25 11.09
CA THR A 24 3.79 6.13 9.77
C THR A 24 3.88 7.44 9.00
N TRP A 25 3.57 8.55 9.68
CA TRP A 25 3.71 9.90 9.14
C TRP A 25 5.13 10.15 8.65
N GLU A 26 6.12 9.95 9.50
CA GLU A 26 7.50 10.18 9.13
C GLU A 26 7.97 9.23 8.00
N GLY A 27 7.50 7.99 7.99
CA GLY A 27 7.73 7.04 6.90
C GLY A 27 7.22 7.58 5.54
N PHE A 28 6.01 8.13 5.51
CA PHE A 28 5.48 8.82 4.32
C PHE A 28 6.35 10.02 3.91
N ARG A 29 6.82 10.81 4.88
CA ARG A 29 7.71 11.96 4.62
C ARG A 29 9.04 11.51 4.01
N VAL A 30 9.64 10.42 4.48
CA VAL A 30 10.89 9.84 3.95
C VAL A 30 10.70 9.31 2.52
N MET A 31 9.55 8.71 2.23
CA MET A 31 9.18 8.29 0.86
C MET A 31 8.95 9.49 -0.08
N GLY A 32 8.84 10.70 0.47
CA GLY A 32 8.73 11.95 -0.24
C GLY A 32 7.30 12.47 -0.40
N PHE A 33 6.30 11.80 0.18
CA PHE A 33 4.91 12.23 0.10
C PHE A 33 4.76 13.64 0.67
N ASN A 34 3.91 14.46 0.04
CA ASN A 34 3.61 15.79 0.54
C ASN A 34 2.88 15.72 1.90
N LEU A 35 2.80 16.87 2.58
CA LEU A 35 2.24 16.98 3.93
C LEU A 35 0.81 16.43 4.01
N LEU A 36 -0.04 16.82 3.06
CA LEU A 36 -1.45 16.43 3.04
C LEU A 36 -1.63 14.92 2.81
N MET A 37 -0.93 14.34 1.83
CA MET A 37 -1.02 12.92 1.52
C MET A 37 -0.47 12.05 2.64
N SER A 38 0.57 12.51 3.32
CA SER A 38 1.11 11.82 4.49
C SER A 38 0.08 11.78 5.63
N LEU A 39 -0.71 12.85 5.82
CA LEU A 39 -1.67 12.94 6.92
C LEU A 39 -2.84 11.99 6.67
N ILE A 40 -3.37 12.04 5.45
CA ILE A 40 -4.47 11.17 5.01
C ILE A 40 -4.03 9.71 5.05
N GLY A 41 -2.83 9.39 4.56
CA GLY A 41 -2.28 8.04 4.59
C GLY A 41 -2.14 7.49 6.01
N THR A 42 -1.53 8.26 6.92
CA THR A 42 -1.42 7.90 8.34
C THR A 42 -2.79 7.66 8.96
N PHE A 43 -3.74 8.59 8.79
CA PHE A 43 -5.07 8.46 9.38
C PHE A 43 -5.78 7.19 8.90
N LEU A 44 -5.77 6.93 7.59
CA LEU A 44 -6.44 5.76 7.02
C LEU A 44 -5.80 4.44 7.48
N ILE A 45 -4.47 4.35 7.54
CA ILE A 45 -3.78 3.13 7.97
C ILE A 45 -4.12 2.79 9.42
N HIS A 46 -4.01 3.76 10.33
CA HIS A 46 -4.24 3.47 11.75
C HIS A 46 -5.72 3.22 12.05
N LEU A 47 -6.64 3.90 11.34
CA LEU A 47 -8.08 3.66 11.49
C LEU A 47 -8.50 2.25 11.05
N THR A 48 -7.88 1.70 10.00
CA THR A 48 -8.28 0.40 9.43
C THR A 48 -7.45 -0.78 9.94
N MET A 49 -6.19 -0.57 10.33
CA MET A 49 -5.26 -1.65 10.65
C MET A 49 -4.98 -1.84 12.15
N ALA A 50 -5.20 -0.83 12.99
CA ALA A 50 -4.88 -0.95 14.43
C ALA A 50 -5.69 -2.09 15.08
N ILE A 51 -7.02 -2.01 15.06
CA ILE A 51 -7.90 -2.99 15.71
C ILE A 51 -7.67 -4.42 15.17
N PRO A 52 -7.61 -4.68 13.85
CA PRO A 52 -7.35 -6.04 13.35
C PRO A 52 -5.97 -6.60 13.73
N SER A 53 -4.98 -5.73 14.00
CA SER A 53 -3.63 -6.16 14.41
C SER A 53 -3.53 -6.52 15.89
N TRP A 54 -4.50 -6.13 16.72
CA TRP A 54 -4.45 -6.34 18.16
C TRP A 54 -4.61 -7.82 18.54
N ASP A 55 -3.83 -8.30 19.52
CA ASP A 55 -3.90 -9.70 20.01
C ASP A 55 -5.28 -10.03 20.62
N SER A 56 -6.01 -9.02 21.09
CA SER A 56 -7.35 -9.15 21.66
C SER A 56 -8.09 -7.82 21.59
N ILE A 57 -9.42 -7.85 21.57
CA ILE A 57 -10.25 -6.65 21.70
C ILE A 57 -10.01 -5.90 23.03
N PHE A 58 -9.46 -6.57 24.04
CA PHE A 58 -9.09 -5.96 25.33
C PHE A 58 -7.74 -5.24 25.32
N TYR A 59 -6.92 -5.44 24.28
CA TYR A 59 -5.72 -4.63 24.06
C TYR A 59 -6.19 -3.25 23.59
N PHE A 60 -6.42 -2.33 24.52
CA PHE A 60 -6.83 -0.96 24.20
C PHE A 60 -5.60 -0.05 24.18
N ASP A 61 -5.19 0.35 22.98
CA ASP A 61 -4.18 1.38 22.78
C ASP A 61 -4.85 2.69 22.31
N PRO A 62 -4.87 3.75 23.14
CA PRO A 62 -5.51 5.01 22.79
C PRO A 62 -4.84 5.74 21.61
N PHE A 63 -3.62 5.35 21.24
CA PHE A 63 -2.88 5.94 20.13
C PHE A 63 -2.96 5.12 18.84
N MET A 64 -3.82 4.09 18.79
CA MET A 64 -4.05 3.25 17.62
C MET A 64 -2.75 2.62 17.08
N GLY A 65 -1.91 2.08 17.96
CA GLY A 65 -0.70 1.35 17.57
C GLY A 65 -1.03 0.13 16.72
N VAL A 66 -0.28 -0.09 15.64
CA VAL A 66 -0.41 -1.26 14.76
C VAL A 66 0.67 -2.28 15.13
N LEU A 67 0.29 -3.49 15.53
CA LEU A 67 1.26 -4.52 15.88
C LEU A 67 1.82 -5.20 14.64
N VAL A 68 3.13 -5.08 14.45
CA VAL A 68 3.84 -5.69 13.32
C VAL A 68 3.69 -7.21 13.33
N LYS A 69 3.73 -7.83 14.53
CA LYS A 69 3.60 -9.28 14.72
C LYS A 69 2.36 -9.86 14.04
N ASN A 70 1.23 -9.16 14.12
CA ASN A 70 -0.08 -9.66 13.69
C ASN A 70 -0.61 -9.02 12.41
N ILE A 71 0.25 -8.36 11.64
CA ILE A 71 -0.21 -7.63 10.47
C ILE A 71 -0.83 -8.51 9.36
N HIS A 72 -0.57 -9.82 9.39
CA HIS A 72 -1.26 -10.77 8.52
C HIS A 72 -2.79 -10.75 8.74
N SER A 73 -3.27 -10.43 9.95
CA SER A 73 -4.69 -10.26 10.27
C SER A 73 -5.33 -9.04 9.61
N CYS A 74 -4.53 -8.05 9.18
CA CYS A 74 -5.01 -6.89 8.43
C CYS A 74 -5.24 -7.20 6.94
N LYS A 75 -4.82 -8.39 6.47
CA LYS A 75 -5.02 -8.83 5.09
C LYS A 75 -6.51 -9.07 4.83
N HIS A 76 -6.98 -8.61 3.68
CA HIS A 76 -8.37 -8.72 3.27
C HIS A 76 -8.50 -9.24 1.84
N GLY A 77 -9.65 -9.82 1.48
CA GLY A 77 -9.85 -10.47 0.17
C GLY A 77 -9.66 -9.57 -1.06
N SER A 78 -9.65 -8.24 -0.89
CA SER A 78 -9.35 -7.29 -1.98
C SER A 78 -7.87 -6.97 -2.14
N ASP A 79 -7.00 -7.64 -1.39
CA ASP A 79 -5.55 -7.50 -1.53
C ASP A 79 -5.07 -8.12 -2.84
N SER A 80 -3.83 -7.77 -3.18
CA SER A 80 -3.18 -8.19 -4.42
C SER A 80 -2.65 -9.61 -4.41
N GLU A 81 -2.70 -10.29 -3.26
CA GLU A 81 -2.08 -11.59 -3.02
C GLU A 81 -0.55 -11.62 -3.25
N VAL A 82 0.11 -10.45 -3.32
CA VAL A 82 1.58 -10.35 -3.38
C VAL A 82 2.23 -10.90 -2.11
N TYR A 83 1.55 -10.75 -0.99
CA TYR A 83 1.83 -11.48 0.24
C TYR A 83 0.70 -12.48 0.49
N ASP A 84 1.06 -13.73 0.73
CA ASP A 84 0.09 -14.75 1.12
C ASP A 84 -0.39 -14.54 2.57
N THR A 85 -1.31 -15.40 3.03
CA THR A 85 -1.87 -15.33 4.40
C THR A 85 -0.81 -15.51 5.48
N GLU A 86 0.31 -16.15 5.16
CA GLU A 86 1.45 -16.36 6.06
C GLU A 86 2.48 -15.23 5.96
N GLY A 87 2.24 -14.20 5.15
CA GLY A 87 3.16 -13.07 4.93
C GLY A 87 4.40 -13.42 4.10
N ARG A 88 4.38 -14.50 3.33
CA ARG A 88 5.42 -14.86 2.35
C ARG A 88 5.19 -14.09 1.06
N PHE A 89 6.28 -13.62 0.45
CA PHE A 89 6.23 -12.91 -0.82
C PHE A 89 6.04 -13.87 -2.00
N VAL A 90 5.04 -13.61 -2.83
CA VAL A 90 4.71 -14.39 -4.03
C VAL A 90 5.11 -13.60 -5.28
N PRO A 91 6.31 -13.82 -5.84
CA PRO A 91 6.83 -13.01 -6.94
C PRO A 91 5.96 -13.08 -8.20
N GLN A 92 5.34 -14.24 -8.46
CA GLN A 92 4.41 -14.39 -9.58
C GLN A 92 3.25 -13.40 -9.52
N LYS A 93 2.67 -13.19 -8.33
CA LYS A 93 1.56 -12.24 -8.15
C LYS A 93 2.01 -10.80 -8.35
N PHE A 94 3.24 -10.48 -7.99
CA PHE A 94 3.82 -9.17 -8.25
C PHE A 94 3.97 -8.91 -9.76
N GLU A 95 4.53 -9.85 -10.51
CA GLU A 95 4.69 -9.72 -11.97
C GLU A 95 3.35 -9.71 -12.73
N GLU A 96 2.35 -10.45 -12.23
CA GLU A 96 0.98 -10.43 -12.75
C GLU A 96 0.36 -9.01 -12.70
N ILE A 97 0.70 -8.18 -11.71
CA ILE A 97 0.19 -6.80 -11.62
C ILE A 97 0.70 -5.96 -12.80
N PHE A 98 2.02 -5.96 -13.03
CA PHE A 98 2.62 -5.12 -14.07
C PHE A 98 2.22 -5.61 -15.46
N SER A 99 2.28 -6.91 -15.71
CA SER A 99 1.86 -7.49 -17.00
C SER A 99 0.39 -7.20 -17.34
N LYS A 100 -0.50 -7.22 -16.33
CA LYS A 100 -1.94 -6.98 -16.53
C LYS A 100 -2.30 -5.51 -16.62
N TYR A 101 -1.77 -4.66 -15.74
CA TYR A 101 -2.26 -3.28 -15.56
C TYR A 101 -1.31 -2.19 -16.09
N ALA A 102 -0.01 -2.45 -16.22
CA ALA A 102 0.96 -1.44 -16.68
C ALA A 102 0.97 -1.35 -18.22
N LYS A 103 -0.01 -0.65 -18.79
CA LYS A 103 -0.17 -0.47 -20.24
C LYS A 103 0.63 0.70 -20.80
N SER A 104 0.93 1.67 -19.95
CA SER A 104 1.67 2.87 -20.32
C SER A 104 3.17 2.63 -20.32
N ASP A 105 3.70 1.99 -19.27
CA ASP A 105 5.12 1.68 -19.10
C ASP A 105 5.25 0.43 -18.20
N PRO A 106 6.09 -0.56 -18.52
CA PRO A 106 6.20 -1.80 -17.75
C PRO A 106 6.83 -1.61 -16.34
N GLU A 107 7.51 -0.50 -16.07
CA GLU A 107 8.22 -0.30 -14.81
C GLU A 107 7.34 0.29 -13.69
N TYR A 108 6.25 0.99 -14.04
CA TYR A 108 5.40 1.71 -13.10
C TYR A 108 3.92 1.72 -13.51
N LEU A 109 3.04 1.96 -12.53
CA LEU A 109 1.61 2.17 -12.77
C LEU A 109 1.29 3.66 -12.72
N THR A 110 0.57 4.16 -13.73
CA THR A 110 -0.08 5.47 -13.64
C THR A 110 -1.23 5.42 -12.62
N LEU A 111 -1.72 6.57 -12.13
CA LEU A 111 -2.86 6.58 -11.22
C LEU A 111 -4.09 5.88 -11.79
N GLY A 112 -4.40 6.07 -13.08
CA GLY A 112 -5.53 5.42 -13.72
C GLY A 112 -5.39 3.90 -13.74
N GLU A 113 -4.19 3.40 -14.03
CA GLU A 113 -3.91 1.96 -14.01
C GLU A 113 -3.92 1.39 -12.59
N LEU A 114 -3.43 2.15 -11.61
CA LEU A 114 -3.49 1.79 -10.20
C LEU A 114 -4.95 1.69 -9.70
N PHE A 115 -5.81 2.65 -10.06
CA PHE A 115 -7.24 2.57 -9.77
C PHE A 115 -7.88 1.36 -10.46
N CYS A 116 -7.56 1.10 -11.74
CA CYS A 116 -8.05 -0.09 -12.44
C CYS A 116 -7.58 -1.40 -11.78
N PHE A 117 -6.37 -1.42 -11.24
CA PHE A 117 -5.85 -2.54 -10.44
C PHE A 117 -6.65 -2.73 -9.15
N THR A 118 -6.82 -1.68 -8.35
CA THR A 118 -7.59 -1.75 -7.10
C THR A 118 -9.04 -2.19 -7.34
N GLU A 119 -9.69 -1.64 -8.37
CA GLU A 119 -11.04 -2.06 -8.75
C GLU A 119 -11.08 -3.50 -9.28
N GLY A 120 -10.05 -3.94 -10.00
CA GLY A 120 -9.92 -5.31 -10.47
C GLY A 120 -9.73 -6.35 -9.35
N ASN A 121 -9.13 -5.95 -8.22
CA ASN A 121 -9.04 -6.81 -7.04
C ASN A 121 -10.34 -6.81 -6.21
N ARG A 122 -11.10 -5.70 -6.24
CA ARG A 122 -12.41 -5.60 -5.58
C ARG A 122 -13.51 -6.34 -6.33
N ASN A 123 -13.45 -6.35 -7.66
CA ASN A 123 -14.46 -6.94 -8.55
C ASN A 123 -13.78 -7.64 -9.74
N SER A 124 -13.85 -8.97 -9.82
CA SER A 124 -13.22 -9.81 -10.85
C SER A 124 -13.72 -9.60 -12.30
N CYS A 125 -14.40 -8.50 -12.65
CA CYS A 125 -14.87 -8.25 -14.01
C CYS A 125 -14.89 -6.76 -14.36
N CYS A 126 -14.15 -6.42 -15.43
CA CYS A 126 -14.34 -5.32 -16.37
C CYS A 126 -14.66 -3.90 -15.84
N GLN A 127 -13.68 -2.99 -15.95
CA GLN A 127 -13.96 -1.72 -16.65
C GLN A 127 -12.72 -0.95 -17.15
N ALA A 128 -12.15 -1.42 -18.27
CA ALA A 128 -11.52 -0.53 -19.25
C ALA A 128 -12.57 0.34 -20.00
N ARG A 129 -13.86 0.27 -19.61
CA ARG A 129 -14.99 0.94 -20.28
C ARG A 129 -15.48 2.22 -19.60
N MET A 130 -15.06 2.51 -18.36
CA MET A 130 -15.56 3.69 -17.63
C MET A 130 -14.83 4.98 -18.03
N MET A 131 -13.52 4.92 -18.25
CA MET A 131 -12.71 6.07 -18.67
C MET A 131 -13.00 6.55 -20.11
N LYS A 132 -13.68 5.74 -20.94
CA LYS A 132 -14.15 6.16 -22.28
C LYS A 132 -15.57 6.75 -22.30
N LYS A 133 -16.40 6.50 -21.27
CA LYS A 133 -17.79 6.98 -21.23
C LYS A 133 -17.93 8.35 -20.57
N VAL A 134 -17.05 8.67 -19.64
CA VAL A 134 -16.92 10.02 -19.12
C VAL A 134 -16.00 10.75 -20.10
N GLY A 135 -16.57 11.59 -20.98
CA GLY A 135 -15.85 12.45 -21.92
C GLY A 135 -14.99 13.53 -21.24
N LEU A 136 -14.32 13.18 -20.15
CA LEU A 136 -13.34 14.02 -19.48
C LEU A 136 -12.04 13.94 -20.28
N LYS A 137 -11.94 14.77 -21.32
CA LYS A 137 -10.65 15.40 -21.66
C LYS A 137 -10.25 16.29 -20.48
N LYS A 138 -9.94 15.70 -19.33
CA LYS A 138 -9.25 16.41 -18.26
C LYS A 138 -7.76 16.27 -18.54
N LYS A 139 -7.22 17.30 -19.19
CA LYS A 139 -5.87 17.77 -18.90
C LYS A 139 -5.78 17.96 -17.38
N ILE A 140 -5.50 16.90 -16.63
CA ILE A 140 -5.01 17.00 -15.26
C ILE A 140 -3.49 16.88 -15.38
N TYR A 141 -2.87 18.03 -15.61
CA TYR A 141 -1.46 18.22 -15.32
C TYR A 141 -1.31 18.26 -13.79
N ALA A 142 -1.31 17.08 -13.15
CA ALA A 142 -0.97 16.94 -11.73
C ALA A 142 -0.66 15.48 -11.35
N VAL A 143 -0.05 14.67 -12.24
CA VAL A 143 0.22 13.25 -11.96
C VAL A 143 1.64 12.83 -12.32
N ASN A 144 2.62 13.65 -11.94
CA ASN A 144 4.01 13.18 -11.84
C ASN A 144 4.38 12.77 -10.40
N SER A 145 3.61 13.20 -9.39
CA SER A 145 3.98 13.01 -7.98
C SER A 145 3.73 11.58 -7.48
N MET A 146 2.56 10.98 -7.76
CA MET A 146 2.19 9.68 -7.19
C MET A 146 2.88 8.48 -7.87
N ALA A 147 3.02 8.50 -9.20
CA ALA A 147 3.78 7.48 -9.92
C ALA A 147 5.27 7.53 -9.54
N HIS A 148 5.80 8.73 -9.31
CA HIS A 148 7.14 8.93 -8.76
C HIS A 148 7.26 8.38 -7.32
N TYR A 149 6.22 8.52 -6.48
CA TYR A 149 6.20 7.87 -5.16
C TYR A 149 6.18 6.36 -5.25
N PHE A 150 5.39 5.77 -6.15
CA PHE A 150 5.37 4.32 -6.36
C PHE A 150 6.71 3.80 -6.88
N LYS A 151 7.34 4.49 -7.85
CA LYS A 151 8.67 4.12 -8.35
C LYS A 151 9.74 4.24 -7.28
N ARG A 152 9.70 5.31 -6.47
CA ARG A 152 10.61 5.52 -5.34
C ARG A 152 10.40 4.48 -4.23
N TRP A 153 9.14 4.13 -3.94
CA TRP A 153 8.79 3.07 -3.00
C TRP A 153 9.27 1.70 -3.49
N LYS A 154 9.01 1.34 -4.76
CA LYS A 154 9.54 0.13 -5.41
C LYS A 154 11.07 0.07 -5.32
N ASN A 155 11.77 1.18 -5.55
CA ASN A 155 13.23 1.24 -5.44
C ASN A 155 13.73 1.12 -3.99
N CYS A 156 13.04 1.71 -3.02
CA CYS A 156 13.34 1.54 -1.60
C CYS A 156 13.07 0.10 -1.13
N LEU A 157 12.02 -0.52 -1.66
CA LEU A 157 11.63 -1.90 -1.43
C LEU A 157 12.67 -2.89 -1.94
N ILE A 158 13.01 -2.80 -3.23
CA ILE A 158 13.93 -3.73 -3.90
C ILE A 158 15.34 -3.65 -3.30
N LYS A 159 15.79 -2.46 -2.89
CA LYS A 159 17.09 -2.26 -2.23
C LYS A 159 17.19 -2.82 -0.81
N LYS A 160 16.08 -3.21 -0.19
CA LYS A 160 16.05 -3.74 1.19
C LYS A 160 15.63 -5.21 1.26
N ILE A 161 15.09 -5.76 0.18
CA ILE A 161 14.74 -7.18 0.04
C ILE A 161 15.96 -8.00 -0.45
N ASN A 162 16.87 -7.38 -1.22
CA ASN A 162 18.20 -7.91 -1.55
C ASN A 162 19.25 -7.35 -0.60
#